data_AF-A0A7W1GIG3-F1
#
_entry.id   AF-A0A7W1GIG3-F1
#
_cell.length_a   1.000
_cell.length_b   1.000
_cell.length_c   1.000
_cell.angle_alpha   90.00
_cell.angle_beta   90.00
_cell.angle_gamma   90.00
#
_symmetry.space_group_name_H-M   'P 1'
#
loop_
_entity.id
_entity.type
_entity.pdbx_description
1 polymer ?
#
loop_
_entity_poly.entity_id
_entity_poly.type
_entity_poly.pdbx_seq_one_letter_code
_entity_poly.pdbx_strand_id
1 'polypeptide(L)'
;MPDWSTLILFAAAAAILVFTPGPNTLYIITRSIQQGRTAGIVSSLGVETGTLIHIVAAAFGISAVLVSSALAFNIVKYAGAAYLI
;
A
#
# COMPACT_ATOMS: atom_id res chain seq x y z
N MET A 1 25.98 3.53 1.16
CA MET A 1 25.12 2.45 1.68
C MET A 1 24.50 2.94 2.98
N PRO A 2 23.24 2.60 3.30
CA PRO A 2 22.62 3.01 4.56
C PRO A 2 23.43 2.51 5.76
N ASP A 3 23.49 3.29 6.85
CA ASP A 3 24.15 2.88 8.08
C ASP A 3 23.29 1.87 8.86
N TRP A 4 23.92 1.15 9.79
CA TRP A 4 23.25 0.10 10.56
C TRP A 4 22.08 0.63 11.41
N SER A 5 22.17 1.87 11.92
CA SER A 5 21.07 2.43 12.71
C SER A 5 19.84 2.69 11.85
N THR A 6 20.02 3.21 10.62
CA THR A 6 18.93 3.38 9.65
C THR A 6 18.28 2.05 9.28
N LEU A 7 19.06 0.99 9.06
CA LEU A 7 18.50 -0.32 8.73
C LEU A 7 17.65 -0.90 9.88
N ILE A 8 18.11 -0.77 11.12
CA ILE A 8 17.38 -1.22 12.30
C ILE A 8 16.08 -0.41 12.47
N LEU A 9 16.15 0.91 12.36
CA LEU A 9 14.97 1.78 12.44
C LEU A 9 13.95 1.47 11.33
N PHE A 10 14.42 1.28 10.10
CA PHE A 10 13.58 0.88 8.98
C PHE A 10 12.91 -0.46 9.24
N ALA A 11 13.66 -1.48 9.68
CA ALA A 11 13.12 -2.81 9.96
C ALA A 11 12.06 -2.77 11.07
N ALA A 12 12.31 -2.01 12.15
CA ALA A 12 11.35 -1.82 13.23
C ALA A 12 10.06 -1.13 12.76
N ALA A 13 10.20 -0.02 12.01
CA ALA A 13 9.06 0.70 11.46
C ALA A 13 8.26 -0.16 10.46
N ALA A 14 8.96 -0.88 9.57
CA ALA A 14 8.34 -1.79 8.62
C ALA A 14 7.60 -2.94 9.30
N ALA A 15 8.16 -3.50 10.38
CA ALA A 15 7.49 -4.53 11.17
C ALA A 15 6.17 -4.01 11.78
N ILE A 16 6.20 -2.84 12.42
CA ILE A 16 4.99 -2.19 12.96
C ILE A 16 3.94 -1.99 11.86
N LEU A 17 4.38 -1.51 10.69
CA LEU A 17 3.49 -1.26 9.56
C LEU A 17 2.87 -2.55 9.02
N VAL A 18 3.68 -3.62 8.88
CA VAL A 18 3.22 -4.95 8.42
C VAL A 18 2.21 -5.57 9.38
N PHE A 19 2.40 -5.40 10.70
CA PHE A 19 1.47 -5.92 11.68
C PHE A 19 0.16 -5.13 11.76
N THR A 20 0.13 -3.90 11.27
CA THR A 20 -1.08 -3.07 11.26
C THR A 20 -1.93 -3.47 10.05
N PRO A 21 -3.07 -4.17 10.23
CA PRO A 21 -3.89 -4.58 9.10
C PRO A 21 -4.46 -3.34 8.40
N GLY A 22 -4.02 -3.11 7.16
CA GLY A 22 -4.53 -2.02 6.34
C GLY A 22 -5.95 -2.27 5.80
N PRO A 23 -6.54 -1.29 5.10
CA PRO A 23 -7.89 -1.39 4.54
C PRO A 23 -8.11 -2.62 3.65
N ASN A 24 -7.12 -2.99 2.82
CA ASN A 24 -7.20 -4.17 1.95
C ASN A 24 -7.29 -5.48 2.74
N THR A 25 -6.47 -5.63 3.78
CA THR A 25 -6.46 -6.82 4.65
C THR A 25 -7.79 -6.92 5.41
N LEU A 26 -8.29 -5.81 5.96
CA LEU A 26 -9.59 -5.75 6.62
C LEU A 26 -10.74 -6.08 5.68
N TYR A 27 -10.70 -5.57 4.43
CA TYR A 27 -11.68 -5.89 3.39
C TYR A 27 -11.72 -7.39 3.09
N ILE A 28 -10.56 -8.00 2.83
CA ILE A 28 -10.46 -9.44 2.51
C ILE A 28 -10.94 -10.28 3.70
N ILE A 29 -10.54 -9.94 4.94
CA ILE A 29 -10.99 -10.63 6.15
C ILE A 29 -12.52 -10.53 6.28
N THR A 30 -13.07 -9.34 6.14
CA THR A 30 -14.52 -9.10 6.27
C THR A 30 -15.31 -9.89 5.23
N ARG A 31 -14.88 -9.87 3.96
CA ARG A 31 -15.50 -10.67 2.89
C ARG A 31 -15.35 -12.17 3.14
N SER A 32 -14.19 -12.62 3.60
CA SER A 32 -13.95 -14.03 3.92
C SER A 32 -14.85 -14.55 5.03
N ILE A 33 -15.03 -13.74 6.09
CA ILE A 33 -15.89 -14.08 7.23
C ILE A 33 -17.37 -14.06 6.83
N GLN A 34 -17.82 -13.03 6.12
CA GLN A 34 -19.24 -12.85 5.81
C GLN A 34 -19.73 -13.72 4.64
N GLN A 35 -18.87 -13.99 3.66
CA GLN A 35 -19.26 -14.61 2.37
C GLN A 35 -18.46 -15.90 2.06
N GLY A 36 -17.62 -16.34 3.00
CA GLY A 36 -16.87 -17.59 2.91
C GLY A 36 -15.55 -17.48 2.13
N ARG A 37 -14.84 -18.61 2.08
CA ARG A 37 -13.48 -18.72 1.54
C ARG A 37 -13.36 -18.23 0.08
N THR A 38 -14.32 -18.56 -0.77
CA THR A 38 -14.29 -18.18 -2.19
C THR A 38 -14.32 -16.66 -2.35
N ALA A 39 -15.16 -15.95 -1.59
CA ALA A 39 -15.22 -14.50 -1.61
C ALA A 39 -13.90 -13.87 -1.16
N GLY A 40 -13.22 -14.47 -0.17
CA GLY A 40 -11.88 -14.09 0.25
C GLY A 40 -10.84 -14.20 -0.86
N ILE A 41 -10.82 -15.34 -1.57
CA ILE A 41 -9.89 -15.58 -2.69
C ILE A 41 -10.13 -14.58 -3.82
N VAL A 42 -11.39 -14.37 -4.21
CA VAL A 42 -11.73 -13.40 -5.26
C VAL A 42 -11.36 -11.98 -4.85
N SER A 43 -11.61 -11.60 -3.59
CA SER A 43 -11.23 -10.29 -3.04
C SER A 43 -9.71 -10.09 -3.08
N SER A 44 -8.94 -11.11 -2.69
CA SER A 44 -7.47 -11.08 -2.74
C SER A 44 -6.96 -10.93 -4.17
N LEU A 45 -7.48 -11.72 -5.11
CA LEU A 45 -7.09 -11.61 -6.52
C LEU A 45 -7.41 -10.22 -7.10
N GLY A 46 -8.56 -9.65 -6.74
CA GLY A 46 -8.93 -8.28 -7.14
C GLY A 46 -7.96 -7.23 -6.60
N VAL A 47 -7.63 -7.32 -5.31
CA VAL A 47 -6.64 -6.43 -4.66
C VAL A 47 -5.28 -6.55 -5.32
N GLU A 48 -4.75 -7.76 -5.49
CA GLU A 48 -3.42 -7.97 -6.09
C GLU A 48 -3.37 -7.51 -7.55
N THR A 49 -4.45 -7.71 -8.31
CA THR A 49 -4.53 -7.22 -9.70
C THR A 49 -4.47 -5.69 -9.75
N GLY A 50 -5.21 -5.01 -8.87
CA GLY A 50 -5.15 -3.55 -8.74
C GLY A 50 -3.74 -3.07 -8.34
N THR A 51 -3.11 -3.75 -7.40
CA THR A 51 -1.73 -3.48 -6.97
C THR A 51 -0.75 -3.64 -8.13
N LEU A 52 -0.87 -4.69 -8.94
CA LEU A 52 -0.02 -4.90 -10.12
C LEU A 52 -0.16 -3.77 -11.14
N ILE A 53 -1.40 -3.35 -11.43
CA ILE A 53 -1.64 -2.23 -12.35
C ILE A 53 -0.97 -0.95 -11.80
N HIS A 54 -1.10 -0.69 -10.50
CA HIS A 54 -0.45 0.45 -9.87
C HIS A 54 1.08 0.38 -9.94
N ILE A 55 1.69 -0.78 -9.64
CA ILE A 55 3.13 -1.01 -9.73
C ILE A 55 3.62 -0.78 -11.16
N VAL A 56 2.90 -1.31 -12.14
CA VAL A 56 3.23 -1.12 -13.57
C VAL A 56 3.19 0.36 -13.93
N ALA A 57 2.14 1.08 -13.52
CA ALA A 57 2.03 2.51 -13.78
C ALA A 57 3.15 3.33 -13.09
N ALA A 58 3.52 2.96 -11.86
CA ALA A 58 4.64 3.54 -11.13
C ALA A 58 5.99 3.27 -11.83
N ALA A 59 6.21 2.03 -12.29
CA ALA A 59 7.42 1.61 -12.99
C ALA A 59 7.57 2.30 -14.36
N PHE A 60 6.47 2.52 -15.09
CA PHE A 60 6.46 3.26 -16.35
C PHE A 60 6.53 4.79 -16.18
N GLY A 61 6.67 5.29 -14.96
CA GLY A 61 7.14 6.67 -14.74
C GLY A 61 6.12 7.63 -14.12
N ILE A 62 4.94 7.18 -13.67
CA ILE A 62 4.07 8.05 -12.85
C ILE A 62 4.83 8.57 -11.61
N SER A 63 5.71 7.75 -11.05
CA SER A 63 6.58 8.13 -9.93
C SER A 63 7.56 9.25 -10.28
N ALA A 64 7.96 9.40 -11.56
CA ALA A 64 8.85 10.48 -11.99
C ALA A 64 8.18 11.85 -11.88
N VAL A 65 6.86 11.93 -12.14
CA VAL A 65 6.07 13.16 -11.97
C VAL A 65 6.09 13.60 -10.51
N LEU A 66 5.91 12.66 -9.58
CA LEU A 66 5.95 12.92 -8.13
C LEU A 66 7.32 13.40 -7.66
N VAL A 67 8.41 12.83 -8.19
CA VAL A 67 9.78 13.26 -7.87
C VAL A 67 10.08 14.66 -8.43
N SER A 68 9.55 14.99 -9.61
CA SER A 68 9.80 16.29 -10.26
C SER A 68 9.00 17.47 -9.67
N SER A 69 7.88 17.21 -8.98
CA SER A 69 6.95 18.25 -8.54
C SER A 69 6.55 18.09 -7.08
N ALA A 70 7.01 19.03 -6.24
CA ALA A 70 6.64 19.09 -4.82
C ALA A 70 5.13 19.27 -4.62
N LEU A 71 4.44 19.99 -5.52
CA LEU A 71 2.99 20.14 -5.47
C LEU A 71 2.28 18.80 -5.70
N ALA A 72 2.67 18.08 -6.76
CA ALA A 72 2.07 16.77 -7.07
C ALA A 72 2.31 15.77 -5.93
N PHE A 73 3.53 15.74 -5.37
CA PHE A 73 3.84 14.92 -4.21
C PHE A 73 2.96 15.26 -3.00
N ASN A 74 2.79 16.55 -2.67
CA ASN A 74 1.96 16.97 -1.55
C ASN A 74 0.48 16.63 -1.76
N ILE A 75 -0.05 16.80 -2.98
CA ILE A 75 -1.43 16.42 -3.29
C ILE A 75 -1.64 14.92 -3.01
N VAL A 76 -0.78 14.07 -3.57
CA VAL A 76 -0.89 12.62 -3.36
C VAL A 76 -0.70 12.24 -1.90
N LYS A 77 0.26 12.87 -1.21
CA LYS A 77 0.51 12.66 0.23
C LYS A 77 -0.73 12.96 1.07
N TYR A 78 -1.33 14.13 0.90
CA TYR A 78 -2.50 14.53 1.68
C TYR A 78 -3.77 13.78 1.28
N ALA A 79 -3.94 13.45 0.00
CA ALA A 79 -5.03 12.58 -0.45
C ALA A 79 -4.92 11.17 0.14
N GLY A 80 -3.72 10.60 0.19
CA GLY A 80 -3.46 9.32 0.83
C GLY A 80 -3.75 9.35 2.34
N ALA A 81 -3.36 10.42 3.03
CA ALA A 81 -3.69 10.60 4.44
C ALA A 81 -5.21 10.67 4.67
N ALA A 82 -5.93 11.41 3.84
CA ALA A 82 -7.39 11.51 3.91
C ALA A 82 -8.09 10.17 3.63
N TYR A 83 -7.55 9.34 2.73
CA TYR A 83 -8.08 8.00 2.45
C TYR A 83 -7.97 7.04 3.64
N LEU A 84 -7.02 7.26 4.54
CA LEU A 84 -6.77 6.40 5.71
C LEU A 84 -7.60 6.77 6.95
N ILE A 85 -8.27 7.92 6.95
CA ILE A 85 -9.18 8.39 8.02
C ILE A 85 -10.60 7.98 7.67
#